data_AF-A0A6B3HK84-F1
#
_entry.id   AF-A0A6B3HK84-F1
#
_cell.length_a   1.000
_cell.length_b   1.000
_cell.length_c   1.000
_cell.angle_alpha   90.00
_cell.angle_beta   90.00
_cell.angle_gamma   90.00
#
_symmetry.space_group_name_H-M   'P 1'
#
loop_
_entity.id
_entity.type
_entity.pdbx_description
1 polymer ?
#
loop_
_entity_poly.entity_id
_entity_poly.type
_entity_poly.pdbx_seq_one_letter_code
_entity_poly.pdbx_strand_id
1 'polypeptide(L)'
;MEHTAKEGSAKRALIDGVTVGGKTGTAQRGVNVRDEVPYGWFVSYGKKDDGRSVAVAVFIDPTDMDISRSDISGGRLGAPIAKKVMEAVLGK
;
A
#
# COMPACT_ATOMS: atom_id res chain seq x y z
N MET A 1 5.58 12.28 0.17
CA MET A 1 5.55 10.79 0.23
C MET A 1 6.41 10.13 -0.86
N GLU A 2 6.77 10.83 -1.95
CA GLU A 2 7.54 10.26 -3.07
C GLU A 2 8.90 9.67 -2.68
N HIS A 3 9.64 10.28 -1.76
CA HIS A 3 10.89 9.70 -1.27
C HIS A 3 10.69 8.29 -0.68
N THR A 4 9.59 8.04 0.03
CA THR A 4 9.29 6.69 0.55
C THR A 4 8.92 5.71 -0.56
N ALA A 5 8.33 6.19 -1.67
CA ALA A 5 8.05 5.38 -2.84
C ALA A 5 9.31 5.08 -3.66
N LYS A 6 10.20 6.05 -3.86
CA LYS A 6 11.43 5.90 -4.66
C LYS A 6 12.51 5.14 -3.88
N GLU A 7 12.75 5.55 -2.64
CA GLU A 7 13.88 5.07 -1.84
C GLU A 7 13.49 4.25 -0.60
N GLY A 8 12.22 4.28 -0.20
CA GLY A 8 11.76 3.68 1.05
C GLY A 8 10.95 2.39 0.90
N SER A 9 10.03 2.19 1.85
CA SER A 9 9.22 0.97 1.98
C SER A 9 8.04 0.88 1.02
N ALA A 10 7.76 1.91 0.22
CA ALA A 10 6.61 1.97 -0.69
C ALA A 10 6.96 1.70 -2.17
N LYS A 11 8.17 1.18 -2.45
CA LYS A 11 8.67 0.90 -3.82
C LYS A 11 7.75 0.06 -4.69
N ARG A 12 6.98 -0.84 -4.10
CA ARG A 12 6.06 -1.73 -4.82
C ARG A 12 4.85 -1.01 -5.44
N ALA A 13 4.63 0.27 -5.12
CA ALA A 13 3.59 1.09 -5.74
C ALA A 13 4.04 1.88 -6.98
N LEU A 14 5.33 1.84 -7.34
CA LEU A 14 5.85 2.59 -8.49
C LEU A 14 5.23 2.12 -9.81
N ILE A 15 4.89 3.09 -10.66
CA ILE A 15 4.30 2.91 -12.00
C ILE A 15 5.12 3.75 -12.98
N ASP A 16 5.50 3.15 -14.10
CA ASP A 16 6.35 3.81 -15.09
C ASP A 16 5.65 5.00 -15.76
N GLY A 17 6.30 6.16 -15.72
CA GLY A 17 5.76 7.41 -16.24
C GLY A 17 4.62 8.01 -15.40
N VAL A 18 4.52 7.63 -14.12
CA VAL A 18 3.58 8.22 -13.15
C VAL A 18 4.36 8.67 -11.92
N THR A 19 4.14 9.91 -11.47
CA THR A 19 4.63 10.36 -10.18
C THR A 19 3.84 9.67 -9.07
N VAL A 20 4.52 8.85 -8.25
CA VAL A 20 3.90 8.10 -7.16
C VAL A 20 4.42 8.55 -5.81
N GLY A 21 3.50 8.86 -4.90
CA GLY A 21 3.78 8.96 -3.47
C GLY A 21 3.07 7.85 -2.73
N GLY A 22 3.74 7.23 -1.75
CA GLY A 22 3.12 6.17 -0.95
C GLY A 22 3.66 6.10 0.47
N LYS A 23 2.83 5.60 1.38
CA LYS A 23 3.20 5.25 2.74
C LYS A 23 2.54 3.95 3.15
N THR A 24 3.19 3.25 4.05
CA THR A 24 2.73 1.98 4.55
C THR A 24 3.04 1.80 6.02
N GLY A 25 2.30 0.89 6.65
CA GLY A 25 2.61 0.36 7.95
C GLY A 25 1.76 -0.86 8.26
N THR A 26 1.83 -1.22 9.53
CA THR A 26 0.91 -2.13 10.18
C THR A 26 0.28 -1.42 11.37
N ALA A 27 -0.89 -1.87 11.81
CA ALA A 27 -1.53 -1.42 13.03
C ALA A 27 -1.81 -2.64 13.91
N GLN A 28 -1.41 -2.59 15.18
CA GLN A 28 -1.68 -3.68 16.12
C GLN A 28 -3.19 -3.89 16.25
N ARG A 29 -3.59 -5.16 16.45
CA ARG A 29 -4.99 -5.57 16.47
C ARG A 29 -5.35 -6.22 17.80
N GLY A 30 -6.56 -5.92 18.27
CA GLY A 30 -7.17 -6.50 19.46
C GLY A 30 -6.48 -6.14 20.77
N VAL A 31 -6.94 -6.76 21.86
CA VAL A 31 -6.35 -6.59 23.21
C VAL A 31 -5.15 -7.51 23.41
N ASN A 32 -5.17 -8.70 22.78
CA ASN A 32 -4.10 -9.68 22.80
C ASN A 32 -3.13 -9.42 21.64
N VAL A 33 -2.54 -8.22 21.62
CA VAL A 33 -1.73 -7.71 20.51
C VAL A 33 -0.53 -8.59 20.16
N ARG A 34 -0.14 -9.56 21.00
CA ARG A 34 0.96 -10.52 20.75
C ARG A 34 0.52 -11.77 19.99
N ASP A 35 -0.77 -12.10 20.04
CA ASP A 35 -1.33 -13.31 19.42
C ASP A 35 -2.05 -12.99 18.11
N GLU A 36 -2.57 -11.77 17.96
CA GLU A 36 -3.34 -11.37 16.77
C GLU A 36 -2.50 -10.81 15.62
N VAL A 37 -2.70 -11.32 14.41
CA VAL A 37 -2.09 -10.75 13.20
C VAL A 37 -2.48 -9.26 13.06
N PRO A 38 -1.50 -8.33 13.01
CA PRO A 38 -1.77 -6.90 12.81
C PRO A 38 -2.53 -6.60 11.53
N TYR A 39 -3.21 -5.46 11.44
CA TYR A 39 -3.71 -4.96 10.16
C TYR A 39 -2.56 -4.47 9.28
N GLY A 40 -2.63 -4.72 7.97
CA GLY A 40 -1.76 -4.11 6.98
C GLY A 40 -2.44 -2.90 6.34
N TRP A 41 -1.70 -1.82 6.07
CA TRP A 41 -2.27 -0.67 5.36
C TRP A 41 -1.29 0.01 4.41
N PHE A 42 -1.84 0.54 3.33
CA PHE A 42 -1.10 1.28 2.32
C PHE A 42 -1.93 2.47 1.83
N VAL A 43 -1.33 3.66 1.79
CA VAL A 43 -1.94 4.85 1.22
C VAL A 43 -1.01 5.43 0.16
N SER A 44 -1.57 5.83 -0.98
CA SER A 44 -0.80 6.39 -2.08
C SER A 44 -1.57 7.37 -2.94
N TYR A 45 -0.84 8.10 -3.76
CA TYR A 45 -1.38 8.77 -4.92
C TYR A 45 -0.51 8.50 -6.15
N GLY A 46 -1.13 8.59 -7.32
CA GLY A 46 -0.47 8.62 -8.63
C GLY A 46 -0.88 9.88 -9.38
N LYS A 47 0.07 10.55 -10.03
CA LYS A 47 -0.15 11.73 -10.86
C LYS A 47 0.61 11.62 -12.18
N LYS A 48 -0.09 11.82 -13.29
CA LYS A 48 0.49 11.96 -14.64
C LYS A 48 0.89 13.41 -14.93
N ASP A 49 1.76 13.58 -15.91
CA ASP A 49 2.21 14.91 -16.36
C ASP A 49 1.07 15.76 -16.95
N ASP A 50 0.04 15.10 -17.51
CA ASP A 50 -1.19 15.74 -18.01
C ASP A 50 -2.13 16.24 -16.89
N GLY A 51 -1.73 16.08 -15.62
CA GLY A 51 -2.46 16.53 -14.44
C GLY A 51 -3.48 15.53 -13.90
N ARG A 52 -3.80 14.44 -14.62
CA ARG A 52 -4.68 13.39 -14.09
C ARG A 52 -4.06 12.76 -12.87
N SER A 53 -4.86 12.59 -11.82
CA SER A 53 -4.40 12.04 -10.55
C SER A 53 -5.47 11.20 -9.87
N VAL A 54 -5.02 10.32 -8.97
CA VAL A 54 -5.86 9.47 -8.15
C VAL A 54 -5.16 9.22 -6.82
N ALA A 55 -5.93 9.16 -5.73
CA ALA A 55 -5.49 8.71 -4.43
C ALA A 55 -6.16 7.38 -4.09
N VAL A 56 -5.41 6.47 -3.48
CA VAL A 56 -5.88 5.11 -3.13
C VAL A 56 -5.45 4.79 -1.70
N ALA A 57 -6.39 4.26 -0.92
CA ALA A 57 -6.13 3.67 0.38
C ALA A 57 -6.50 2.18 0.33
N VAL A 58 -5.60 1.33 0.81
CA VAL A 58 -5.79 -0.11 0.93
C VAL A 58 -5.63 -0.49 2.39
N PHE A 59 -6.66 -1.14 2.93
CA PHE A 59 -6.65 -1.73 4.26
C PHE A 59 -6.76 -3.24 4.11
N ILE A 60 -5.98 -3.98 4.91
CA ILE A 60 -5.93 -5.44 4.88
C ILE A 60 -6.33 -5.93 6.25
N ASP A 61 -7.49 -6.59 6.28
CA ASP A 61 -7.95 -7.36 7.41
C ASP A 61 -7.49 -8.81 7.27
N PRO A 62 -6.61 -9.32 8.17
CA PRO A 62 -6.11 -10.68 8.07
C PRO A 62 -7.00 -11.72 8.75
N THR A 63 -8.21 -11.38 9.21
CA THR A 63 -9.08 -12.27 9.99
C THR A 63 -9.29 -13.65 9.35
N ASP A 64 -9.46 -13.70 8.03
CA ASP A 64 -9.68 -14.95 7.28
C ASP A 64 -8.46 -15.35 6.43
N MET A 65 -7.27 -14.88 6.77
CA MET A 65 -6.03 -15.16 6.04
C MET A 65 -5.14 -16.14 6.79
N ASP A 66 -4.65 -17.17 6.10
CA ASP A 66 -3.53 -18.00 6.58
C ASP A 66 -2.20 -17.25 6.37
N ILE A 67 -1.90 -16.32 7.29
CA ILE A 67 -0.71 -15.46 7.22
C ILE A 67 -0.10 -15.24 8.60
N SER A 68 1.24 -15.31 8.67
CA SER A 68 1.96 -15.06 9.92
C SER A 68 2.01 -13.56 10.27
N ARG A 69 2.23 -13.27 11.56
CA ARG A 69 2.46 -11.90 12.05
C ARG A 69 3.67 -11.22 11.40
N SER A 70 4.73 -11.98 11.08
CA SER A 70 5.92 -11.45 10.40
C SER A 70 5.68 -11.18 8.92
N ASP A 71 4.67 -11.83 8.34
CA ASP A 71 4.34 -11.76 6.93
C ASP A 71 3.35 -10.63 6.61
N ILE A 72 2.52 -10.21 7.55
CA ILE A 72 1.61 -9.09 7.28
C ILE A 72 2.39 -7.78 7.08
N SER A 73 2.17 -7.14 5.93
CA SER A 73 2.77 -5.85 5.62
C SER A 73 1.94 -5.12 4.57
N GLY A 74 1.55 -3.88 4.86
CA GLY A 74 0.86 -3.04 3.89
C GLY A 74 1.69 -2.75 2.65
N GLY A 75 3.03 -2.72 2.76
CA GLY A 75 3.91 -2.47 1.62
C GLY A 75 3.99 -3.70 0.72
N ARG A 76 4.00 -4.90 1.34
CA ARG A 76 4.08 -6.17 0.61
C ARG A 76 2.76 -6.55 -0.07
N LEU A 77 1.65 -6.33 0.62
CA LEU A 77 0.32 -6.77 0.18
C LEU A 77 -0.53 -5.62 -0.38
N GLY A 78 -0.52 -4.46 0.27
CA GLY A 78 -1.37 -3.32 -0.08
C GLY A 78 -0.82 -2.49 -1.25
N ALA A 79 0.50 -2.30 -1.33
CA ALA A 79 1.11 -1.52 -2.41
C ALA A 79 0.83 -2.08 -3.83
N PRO A 80 0.92 -3.40 -4.07
CA PRO A 80 0.55 -3.97 -5.37
C PRO A 80 -0.94 -3.79 -5.73
N ILE A 81 -1.84 -3.82 -4.74
CA ILE A 81 -3.27 -3.56 -4.96
C ILE A 81 -3.47 -2.10 -5.34
N ALA A 82 -2.88 -1.18 -4.58
CA ALA A 82 -2.94 0.24 -4.87
C ALA A 82 -2.37 0.56 -6.25
N LYS A 83 -1.24 -0.06 -6.62
CA LYS A 83 -0.64 0.04 -7.96
C LYS A 83 -1.65 -0.31 -9.06
N LYS A 84 -2.28 -1.48 -8.99
CA LYS A 84 -3.26 -1.93 -10.00
C LYS A 84 -4.46 -0.99 -10.11
N VAL A 85 -4.96 -0.47 -8.98
CA VAL A 85 -6.07 0.50 -8.98
C VAL A 85 -5.62 1.82 -9.64
N MET A 86 -4.44 2.33 -9.28
CA MET A 86 -3.89 3.55 -9.88
C MET A 86 -3.64 3.36 -11.40
N GLU A 87 -3.11 2.22 -11.83
CA GLU A 87 -2.93 1.85 -13.24
C GLU A 87 -4.26 1.88 -14.00
N ALA A 88 -5.28 1.21 -13.47
CA ALA A 88 -6.61 1.19 -14.07
C ALA A 88 -7.23 2.59 -14.21
N VAL A 89 -7.11 3.45 -13.18
CA VAL A 89 -7.67 4.81 -13.21
C VAL A 89 -6.86 5.76 -14.10
N LEU A 90 -5.54 5.57 -14.19
CA LEU A 90 -4.65 6.44 -14.98
C LEU A 90 -4.46 5.96 -16.42
N GLY A 91 -4.92 4.75 -16.75
CA GLY A 91 -4.81 4.12 -18.07
C GLY A 91 -3.39 3.62 -18.36
N LYS A 92 -2.86 2.79 -17.47
CA LYS A 92 -1.52 2.19 -17.53
C LYS A 92 -1.59 0.67 -17.39
#